data_AF-A0A6N9CGC3-F1
#
_entry.id   AF-A0A6N9CGC3-F1
#
_cell.length_a   1.000
_cell.length_b   1.000
_cell.length_c   1.000
_cell.angle_alpha   90.00
_cell.angle_beta   90.00
_cell.angle_gamma   90.00
#
_symmetry.space_group_name_H-M   'P 1'
#
loop_
_entity.id
_entity.type
_entity.pdbx_description
1 polymer ?
#
loop_
_entity_poly.entity_id
_entity_poly.type
_entity_poly.pdbx_seq_one_letter_code
_entity_poly.pdbx_strand_id
1 'polypeptide(L)'
;MPTVGWIREGDIERFWKGQPERPPMPPLFECPRCGESFQEVRALHEHIRLTHPLELPQLYIFGRPILKESVLRLPMEADNVELLQCTGCEIQVDGGDWQRLSPERFVTEFIKVSNSSWNIRLLNERSLDSAVAQENYHIRFRIPNLAVLDDIDEHFLNTLVIDEITHSDLEIFHRNLPSDAPAREYAGGLGDLVLGILLKERSGIPRSPMGFDAFEVKMKSSLGVLKSFDRPVALAACGCVRFNLNDFQDYDVSGAVEVDKGLRFFRDIAMGCQVAVAEGSDRQNVQDGNQCAICPVDHLTHRLLSACSQLADGNSISLEDLESLRQIKRGMLPVSQQDRVKIDVICAEGYMRIDRGKDAMQHLQDIQFDPTFKDWSQYQISEKV
;
A
#
# COMPACT_ATOMS: atom_id res chain seq x y z
N MET A 1 32.74 61.32 79.35
CA MET A 1 33.47 60.20 79.98
C MET A 1 33.38 59.01 79.04
N PRO A 2 34.47 58.53 78.43
CA PRO A 2 34.44 57.31 77.64
C PRO A 2 34.73 56.10 78.53
N THR A 3 33.78 55.17 78.60
CA THR A 3 33.95 53.85 79.22
C THR A 3 34.66 52.94 78.22
N VAL A 4 35.97 52.73 78.42
CA VAL A 4 36.75 51.78 77.63
C VAL A 4 36.60 50.40 78.27
N GLY A 5 35.63 49.61 77.80
CA GLY A 5 35.45 48.22 78.20
C GLY A 5 36.38 47.32 77.41
N TRP A 6 37.34 46.69 78.08
CA TRP A 6 38.17 45.64 77.47
C TRP A 6 37.36 44.34 77.46
N ILE A 7 36.84 43.96 76.30
CA ILE A 7 36.30 42.61 76.09
C ILE A 7 37.51 41.72 75.82
N ARG A 8 37.82 40.82 76.76
CA ARG A 8 38.78 39.74 76.51
C ARG A 8 38.11 38.77 75.52
N GLU A 9 38.65 38.69 74.30
CA GLU A 9 38.34 37.60 73.37
C GLU A 9 38.49 36.28 74.12
N GLY A 10 37.43 35.47 74.16
CA GLY A 10 37.45 34.19 74.86
C GLY A 10 38.38 33.21 74.16
N ASP A 11 38.96 32.27 74.90
CA ASP A 11 39.86 31.25 74.36
C ASP A 11 39.23 30.44 73.19
N ILE A 12 37.89 30.42 73.13
CA ILE A 12 37.08 29.84 72.05
C ILE A 12 37.24 30.62 70.73
N GLU A 13 37.25 31.95 70.74
CA GLU A 13 37.41 32.75 69.52
C GLU A 13 38.83 32.63 68.95
N ARG A 14 39.85 32.51 69.81
CA ARG A 14 41.22 32.19 69.39
C ARG A 14 41.35 30.79 68.82
N PHE A 15 40.64 29.81 69.39
CA PHE A 15 40.61 28.45 68.88
C PHE A 15 40.02 28.38 67.46
N TRP A 16 38.95 29.12 67.19
CA TRP A 16 38.33 29.15 65.86
C TRP A 16 39.08 30.04 64.86
N LYS A 17 39.72 31.15 65.27
CA LYS A 17 40.57 31.99 64.39
C LYS A 17 41.86 31.30 63.92
N GLY A 18 42.30 30.24 64.61
CA GLY A 18 43.53 29.49 64.28
C GLY A 18 43.30 28.23 63.43
N GLN A 19 42.05 27.88 63.12
CA GLN A 19 41.76 26.76 62.22
C GLN A 19 42.06 27.22 60.78
N PRO A 20 42.85 26.48 59.99
CA PRO A 20 42.94 26.75 58.57
C PRO A 20 41.52 26.65 58.00
N GLU A 21 41.08 27.66 57.24
CA GLU A 21 39.82 27.59 56.51
C GLU A 21 39.80 26.26 55.75
N ARG A 22 38.81 25.40 56.05
CA ARG A 22 38.67 24.16 55.30
C ARG A 22 38.53 24.56 53.84
N PRO A 23 39.37 24.03 52.93
CA PRO A 23 39.19 24.31 51.52
C PRO A 23 37.75 23.95 51.16
N PRO A 24 37.01 24.81 50.43
CA PRO A 24 35.65 24.49 50.03
C PRO A 24 35.68 23.13 49.32
N MET A 25 34.82 22.21 49.75
CA MET A 25 34.71 20.91 49.08
C MET A 25 34.44 21.18 47.59
N PRO A 26 35.16 20.49 46.68
CA PRO A 26 34.95 20.69 45.26
C PRO A 26 33.47 20.42 44.94
N PRO A 27 32.85 21.24 44.06
CA PRO A 27 31.46 21.03 43.70
C PRO A 27 31.30 19.65 43.07
N LEU A 28 30.42 18.83 43.65
CA LEU A 28 29.99 17.57 43.06
C LEU A 28 28.84 17.86 42.10
N PHE A 29 28.96 17.35 40.88
CA PHE A 29 27.92 17.45 39.85
C PHE A 29 27.14 16.13 39.81
N GLU A 30 25.85 16.16 40.07
CA GLU A 30 25.02 14.95 40.10
C GLU A 30 24.26 14.75 38.79
N CYS A 31 24.19 13.51 38.31
CA CYS A 31 23.38 13.15 37.17
C CYS A 31 21.89 13.16 37.56
N PRO A 32 21.04 13.93 36.87
CA PRO A 32 19.61 14.06 37.20
C PRO A 32 18.80 12.80 36.90
N ARG A 33 19.34 11.83 36.14
CA ARG A 33 18.63 10.59 35.76
C ARG A 33 18.94 9.41 36.67
N CYS A 34 20.21 9.21 37.02
CA CYS A 34 20.67 8.06 37.81
C CYS A 34 21.21 8.42 39.21
N GLY A 35 21.45 9.71 39.48
CA GLY A 35 21.99 10.19 40.76
C GLY A 35 23.50 10.02 40.95
N GLU A 36 24.25 9.56 39.93
CA GLU A 36 25.71 9.45 40.03
C GLU A 36 26.38 10.83 40.15
N SER A 37 27.38 10.95 41.04
CA SER A 37 28.09 12.21 41.29
C SER A 37 29.47 12.21 40.63
N PHE A 38 29.83 13.35 40.04
CA PHE A 38 31.08 13.56 39.30
C PHE A 38 31.82 14.78 39.85
N GLN A 39 33.16 14.74 39.80
CA GLN A 39 34.01 15.85 40.22
C GLN A 39 34.19 16.92 39.13
N GLU A 40 33.86 16.60 37.87
CA GLU A 40 34.01 17.49 36.72
C GLU A 40 32.75 17.47 35.85
N VAL A 41 32.36 18.64 35.32
CA VAL A 41 31.23 18.78 34.38
C VAL A 41 31.44 17.93 33.12
N ARG A 42 32.69 17.80 32.65
CA ARG A 42 33.01 17.00 31.47
C ARG A 42 32.69 15.52 31.68
N ALA A 43 33.04 14.97 32.84
CA ALA A 43 32.75 13.58 33.19
C ALA A 43 31.24 13.34 33.30
N LEU A 44 30.48 14.29 33.86
CA LEU A 44 29.01 14.24 33.86
C LEU A 44 28.43 14.23 32.44
N HIS A 45 28.89 15.11 31.55
CA HIS A 45 28.43 15.15 30.16
C HIS A 45 28.77 13.86 29.39
N GLU A 46 29.96 13.29 29.61
CA GLU A 46 30.37 12.03 28.97
C GLU A 46 29.53 10.85 29.47
N HIS A 47 29.29 10.75 30.78
CA HIS A 47 28.37 9.79 31.36
C HIS A 47 26.97 9.90 30.75
N ILE A 48 26.41 11.11 30.67
CA ILE A 48 25.07 11.33 30.12
C ILE A 48 25.00 10.92 28.64
N ARG A 49 26.04 11.18 27.84
CA ARG A 49 26.06 10.81 26.41
C ARG A 49 26.12 9.29 26.21
N LEU A 50 26.89 8.58 27.03
CA LEU A 50 27.10 7.13 26.88
C LEU A 50 25.99 6.31 27.55
N THR A 51 25.57 6.71 28.74
CA THR A 51 24.64 5.95 29.60
C THR A 51 23.18 6.35 29.37
N HIS A 52 22.94 7.57 28.88
CA HIS A 52 21.60 8.10 28.62
C HIS A 52 21.52 8.70 27.21
N PRO A 53 21.67 7.88 26.15
CA PRO A 53 21.63 8.36 24.78
C PRO A 53 20.30 9.07 24.50
N LEU A 54 20.39 10.17 23.75
CA LEU A 54 19.22 10.90 23.32
C LEU A 54 18.51 10.12 22.22
N GLU A 55 17.32 9.59 22.52
CA GLU A 55 16.55 8.82 21.56
C GLU A 55 16.01 9.72 20.45
N LEU A 56 15.98 9.18 19.22
CA LEU A 56 15.39 9.88 18.08
C LEU A 56 13.88 9.99 18.30
N PRO A 57 13.28 11.16 18.02
CA PRO A 57 11.83 11.30 18.06
C PRO A 57 11.20 10.43 16.96
N GLN A 58 10.05 9.82 17.25
CA GLN A 58 9.36 8.92 16.32
C GLN A 58 7.89 9.28 16.18
N LEU A 59 7.39 9.20 14.95
CA LEU A 59 5.97 9.32 14.62
C LEU A 59 5.35 7.93 14.39
N TYR A 60 4.28 7.64 15.11
CA TYR A 60 3.50 6.42 14.96
C TYR A 60 2.10 6.77 14.46
N ILE A 61 1.63 5.97 13.51
CA ILE A 61 0.28 6.06 12.96
C ILE A 61 -0.35 4.67 12.99
N PHE A 62 -1.56 4.56 13.56
CA PHE A 62 -2.25 3.28 13.80
C PHE A 62 -1.35 2.26 14.54
N GLY A 63 -0.62 2.74 15.56
CA GLY A 63 0.28 1.91 16.37
C GLY A 63 1.52 1.39 15.63
N ARG A 64 1.84 1.91 14.43
CA ARG A 64 3.02 1.50 13.65
C ARG A 64 3.93 2.70 13.35
N PRO A 65 5.26 2.53 13.37
CA PRO A 65 6.18 3.59 13.00
C PRO A 65 6.01 3.90 11.51
N ILE A 66 5.84 5.19 11.18
CA ILE A 66 5.68 5.60 9.80
C ILE A 66 7.03 5.70 9.08
N LEU A 67 7.03 5.41 7.77
CA LEU A 67 8.19 5.62 6.93
C LEU A 67 8.44 7.12 6.74
N LYS A 68 9.71 7.49 6.51
CA LYS A 68 10.13 8.88 6.27
C LYS A 68 9.36 9.51 5.11
N GLU A 69 8.98 8.74 4.10
CA GLU A 69 8.09 9.16 3.03
C GLU A 69 6.83 8.28 3.05
N SER A 70 5.66 8.90 3.24
CA SER A 70 4.39 8.16 3.34
C SER A 70 3.22 8.93 2.76
N VAL A 71 2.20 8.20 2.30
CA VAL A 71 0.93 8.76 1.82
C VAL A 71 -0.20 8.23 2.69
N LEU A 72 -0.96 9.15 3.29
CA LEU A 72 -2.07 8.85 4.18
C LEU A 72 -3.38 9.06 3.44
N ARG A 73 -4.23 8.02 3.39
CA ARG A 73 -5.52 8.03 2.68
C ARG A 73 -6.73 7.81 3.58
N LEU A 74 -6.49 7.50 4.86
CA LEU A 74 -7.55 7.27 5.83
C LEU A 74 -7.73 8.51 6.72
N PRO A 75 -8.98 8.87 7.07
CA PRO A 75 -9.23 9.88 8.09
C PRO A 75 -8.58 9.45 9.41
N MET A 76 -8.16 10.44 10.18
CA MET A 76 -7.40 10.22 11.40
C MET A 76 -8.16 10.72 12.62
N GLU A 77 -8.04 9.95 13.69
CA GLU A 77 -8.48 10.34 15.03
C GLU A 77 -7.24 10.59 15.89
N ALA A 78 -7.40 11.32 17.00
CA ALA A 78 -6.29 11.66 17.87
C ALA A 78 -5.56 10.41 18.39
N ASP A 79 -6.30 9.36 18.71
CA ASP A 79 -5.77 8.09 19.23
C ASP A 79 -4.94 7.32 18.17
N ASN A 80 -5.06 7.68 16.89
CA ASN A 80 -4.31 7.04 15.82
C ASN A 80 -2.92 7.65 15.61
N VAL A 81 -2.60 8.76 16.29
CA VAL A 81 -1.36 9.52 16.08
C VAL A 81 -0.60 9.62 17.40
N GLU A 82 0.57 8.98 17.44
CA GLU A 82 1.42 8.96 18.62
C GLU A 82 2.80 9.55 18.30
N LEU A 83 3.28 10.41 19.20
CA LEU A 83 4.62 10.98 19.15
C LEU A 83 5.43 10.42 20.32
N LEU A 84 6.49 9.68 20.01
CA LEU A 84 7.42 9.16 21.03
C LEU A 84 8.68 10.01 21.06
N GLN A 85 9.15 10.27 22.29
CA GLN A 85 10.38 11.02 22.54
C GLN A 85 10.44 12.36 21.81
N CYS A 86 9.32 13.08 21.78
CA CYS A 86 9.20 14.34 21.06
C CYS A 86 8.91 15.49 22.03
N THR A 87 9.76 16.50 22.04
CA THR A 87 9.60 17.72 22.85
C THR A 87 9.14 18.91 22.00
N GLY A 88 9.23 18.82 20.67
CA GLY A 88 8.77 19.86 19.77
C GLY A 88 8.60 19.37 18.34
N CYS A 89 7.78 20.09 17.57
CA CYS A 89 7.53 19.79 16.17
C CYS A 89 7.71 21.06 15.33
N GLU A 90 8.30 20.94 14.16
CA GLU A 90 8.26 21.97 13.12
C GLU A 90 7.58 21.36 11.90
N ILE A 91 6.65 22.10 11.30
CA ILE A 91 5.93 21.66 10.12
C ILE A 91 6.04 22.68 9.00
N GLN A 92 6.05 22.20 7.77
CA GLN A 92 5.95 23.00 6.57
C GLN A 92 4.84 22.41 5.71
N VAL A 93 3.79 23.20 5.45
CA VAL A 93 2.61 22.75 4.69
C VAL A 93 2.69 23.31 3.28
N ASP A 94 2.56 22.43 2.28
CA ASP A 94 2.51 22.73 0.84
C ASP A 94 3.63 23.68 0.36
N GLY A 95 4.83 23.54 0.94
CA GLY A 95 5.99 24.36 0.60
C GLY A 95 5.97 25.78 1.17
N GLY A 96 5.05 26.08 2.09
CA GLY A 96 5.00 27.36 2.82
C GLY A 96 6.14 27.53 3.83
N ASP A 97 5.95 28.41 4.82
CA ASP A 97 6.94 28.65 5.87
C ASP A 97 6.93 27.57 6.96
N TRP A 98 8.08 27.35 7.59
CA TRP A 98 8.19 26.47 8.74
C TRP A 98 7.50 27.07 9.97
N GLN A 99 6.61 26.30 10.58
CA GLN A 99 5.87 26.66 11.78
C GLN A 99 6.22 25.72 12.91
N ARG A 100 6.53 26.27 14.09
CA ARG A 100 6.80 25.48 15.29
C ARG A 100 5.52 25.22 16.07
N LEU A 101 5.26 23.96 16.36
CA LEU A 101 4.10 23.49 17.10
C LEU A 101 4.54 22.70 18.35
N SER A 102 3.71 22.76 19.40
CA SER A 102 3.82 21.80 20.50
C SER A 102 3.29 20.43 20.05
N PRO A 103 3.73 19.31 20.66
CA PRO A 103 3.23 17.98 20.33
C PRO A 103 1.70 17.86 20.32
N GLU A 104 1.02 18.46 21.30
CA GLU A 104 -0.46 18.44 21.39
C GLU A 104 -1.13 19.19 20.23
N ARG A 105 -0.59 20.36 19.88
CA ARG A 105 -1.11 21.15 18.75
C ARG A 105 -0.80 20.48 17.42
N PHE A 106 0.36 19.81 17.31
CA PHE A 106 0.70 19.01 16.15
C PHE A 106 -0.37 17.95 15.89
N VAL A 107 -0.71 17.12 16.89
CA VAL A 107 -1.76 16.08 16.73
C VAL A 107 -3.09 16.70 16.33
N THR A 108 -3.48 17.80 16.98
CA THR A 108 -4.75 18.49 16.71
C THR A 108 -4.85 19.03 15.28
N GLU A 109 -3.75 19.58 14.73
CA GLU A 109 -3.73 20.05 13.35
C GLU A 109 -3.61 18.89 12.36
N PHE A 110 -2.82 17.86 12.69
CA PHE A 110 -2.59 16.68 11.86
C PHE A 110 -3.87 15.92 11.52
N ILE A 111 -4.79 15.74 12.49
CA ILE A 111 -6.06 15.02 12.27
C ILE A 111 -7.07 15.79 11.41
N LYS A 112 -6.94 17.11 11.28
CA LYS A 112 -7.87 17.95 10.49
C LYS A 112 -7.52 17.94 9.00
N VAL A 113 -6.33 17.49 8.65
CA VAL A 113 -5.84 17.54 7.28
C VAL A 113 -6.51 16.45 6.47
N SER A 114 -7.15 16.82 5.37
CA SER A 114 -7.65 15.88 4.37
C SER A 114 -6.71 15.79 3.16
N ASN A 115 -6.24 16.92 2.65
CA ASN A 115 -5.42 16.99 1.44
C ASN A 115 -4.34 18.08 1.54
N SER A 116 -3.09 17.68 1.70
CA SER A 116 -1.90 18.56 1.65
C SER A 116 -0.61 17.74 1.66
N SER A 117 0.54 18.39 1.48
CA SER A 117 1.87 17.81 1.62
C SER A 117 2.61 18.46 2.78
N TRP A 118 2.98 17.68 3.79
CA TRP A 118 3.67 18.15 4.98
C TRP A 118 5.12 17.68 4.99
N ASN A 119 6.06 18.61 5.18
CA ASN A 119 7.39 18.28 5.69
C ASN A 119 7.36 18.49 7.21
N ILE A 120 7.74 17.48 7.96
CA ILE A 120 7.64 17.45 9.42
C ILE A 120 9.04 17.20 9.96
N ARG A 121 9.46 18.02 10.91
CA ARG A 121 10.66 17.82 11.70
C ARG A 121 10.26 17.62 13.15
N LEU A 122 10.44 16.41 13.65
CA LEU A 122 10.28 16.13 15.06
C LEU A 122 11.60 16.42 15.78
N LEU A 123 11.49 16.98 16.97
CA LEU A 123 12.61 17.38 17.81
C LEU A 123 12.49 16.69 19.17
N ASN A 124 13.60 16.17 19.66
CA ASN A 124 13.80 15.76 21.04
C ASN A 124 14.96 16.58 21.61
N GLU A 125 14.63 17.52 22.48
CA GLU A 125 15.61 18.40 23.12
C GLU A 125 15.76 18.01 24.59
N ARG A 126 17.00 17.71 24.99
CA ARG A 126 17.32 17.43 26.38
C ARG A 126 17.69 18.72 27.09
N SER A 127 16.89 19.08 28.10
CA SER A 127 17.07 20.30 28.90
C SER A 127 18.41 20.41 29.62
N LEU A 128 19.13 19.31 29.82
CA LEU A 128 20.36 19.31 30.62
C LEU A 128 21.59 19.84 29.89
N ASP A 129 21.74 19.52 28.61
CA ASP A 129 22.91 19.87 27.80
C ASP A 129 22.53 20.50 26.46
N SER A 130 21.26 20.83 26.27
CA SER A 130 20.68 21.35 25.02
C SER A 130 21.00 20.47 23.81
N ALA A 131 21.28 19.17 24.02
CA ALA A 131 21.43 18.24 22.93
C ALA A 131 20.08 18.04 22.24
N VAL A 132 20.09 18.08 20.91
CA VAL A 132 18.90 17.94 20.08
C VAL A 132 19.06 16.72 19.17
N ALA A 133 18.10 15.81 19.25
CA ALA A 133 17.89 14.76 18.26
C ALA A 133 16.70 15.16 17.38
N GLN A 134 16.80 14.90 16.08
CA GLN A 134 15.77 15.28 15.12
C GLN A 134 15.51 14.18 14.11
N GLU A 135 14.26 14.07 13.67
CA GLU A 135 13.87 13.22 12.54
C GLU A 135 12.95 13.96 11.58
N ASN A 136 13.11 13.67 10.30
CA ASN A 136 12.37 14.34 9.23
C ASN A 136 11.44 13.34 8.51
N TYR A 137 10.20 13.79 8.30
CA TYR A 137 9.18 13.05 7.58
C TYR A 137 8.60 13.92 6.46
N HIS A 138 8.23 13.28 5.36
CA HIS A 138 7.48 13.84 4.26
C HIS A 138 6.19 13.04 4.10
N ILE A 139 5.07 13.66 4.48
CA ILE A 139 3.77 13.01 4.53
C ILE A 139 2.82 13.71 3.56
N ARG A 140 2.26 12.94 2.64
CA ARG A 140 1.21 13.43 1.73
C ARG A 140 -0.15 12.93 2.21
N PHE A 141 -1.00 13.86 2.59
CA PHE A 141 -2.40 13.58 2.90
C PHE A 141 -3.20 13.56 1.61
N ARG A 142 -3.87 12.45 1.38
CA ARG A 142 -4.74 12.18 0.23
C ARG A 142 -6.01 11.50 0.69
N ILE A 143 -6.66 12.06 1.71
CA ILE A 143 -7.89 11.51 2.28
C ILE A 143 -9.06 11.99 1.42
N PRO A 144 -9.71 11.08 0.68
CA PRO A 144 -10.76 11.46 -0.24
C PRO A 144 -12.07 11.75 0.49
N ASN A 145 -12.90 12.62 -0.10
CA ASN A 145 -14.29 12.75 0.32
C ASN A 145 -15.10 11.59 -0.25
N LEU A 146 -15.71 10.79 0.62
CA LEU A 146 -16.45 9.58 0.22
C LEU A 146 -17.59 9.87 -0.76
N ALA A 147 -18.36 10.95 -0.56
CA ALA A 147 -19.45 11.31 -1.47
C ALA A 147 -18.93 11.64 -2.89
N VAL A 148 -17.77 12.28 -2.97
CA VAL A 148 -17.12 12.58 -4.26
C VAL A 148 -16.62 11.30 -4.95
N LEU A 149 -16.18 10.30 -4.17
CA LEU A 149 -15.82 9.00 -4.73
C LEU A 149 -17.05 8.21 -5.19
N ASP A 150 -18.18 8.31 -4.48
CA ASP A 150 -19.45 7.71 -4.89
C ASP A 150 -19.88 8.28 -6.26
N ASP A 151 -19.80 9.61 -6.43
CA ASP A 151 -20.10 10.28 -7.71
C ASP A 151 -19.15 9.82 -8.83
N ILE A 152 -17.86 9.60 -8.53
CA ILE A 152 -16.89 9.09 -9.50
C ILE A 152 -17.21 7.65 -9.90
N ASP A 153 -17.56 6.80 -8.94
CA ASP A 153 -17.95 5.42 -9.21
C ASP A 153 -19.18 5.37 -10.12
N GLU A 154 -20.21 6.15 -9.80
CA GLU A 154 -21.40 6.25 -10.65
C GLU A 154 -21.06 6.74 -12.06
N HIS A 155 -20.24 7.79 -12.17
CA HIS A 155 -19.80 8.33 -13.47
C HIS A 155 -18.96 7.32 -14.27
N PHE A 156 -18.10 6.55 -13.60
CA PHE A 156 -17.31 5.48 -14.20
C PHE A 156 -18.21 4.38 -14.76
N LEU A 157 -19.16 3.89 -13.95
CA LEU A 157 -20.11 2.85 -14.35
C LEU A 157 -20.94 3.31 -15.56
N ASN A 158 -21.44 4.54 -15.54
CA ASN A 158 -22.30 5.06 -16.60
C ASN A 158 -21.56 5.37 -17.91
N THR A 159 -20.25 5.66 -17.85
CA THR A 159 -19.47 6.12 -19.02
C THR A 159 -18.57 5.04 -19.62
N LEU A 160 -17.96 4.21 -18.78
CA LEU A 160 -16.87 3.31 -19.19
C LEU A 160 -17.21 1.82 -19.02
N VAL A 161 -18.32 1.47 -18.39
CA VAL A 161 -18.83 0.09 -18.36
C VAL A 161 -19.83 -0.11 -19.49
N ILE A 162 -19.30 -0.16 -20.70
CA ILE A 162 -20.05 -0.39 -21.95
C ILE A 162 -19.32 -1.43 -22.80
N ASP A 163 -20.02 -2.10 -23.71
CA ASP A 163 -19.47 -3.22 -24.48
C ASP A 163 -18.28 -2.81 -25.38
N GLU A 164 -18.37 -1.65 -26.05
CA GLU A 164 -17.32 -1.13 -26.94
C GLU A 164 -16.83 0.23 -26.46
N ILE A 165 -15.77 0.21 -25.64
CA ILE A 165 -15.16 1.44 -25.11
C ILE A 165 -14.24 2.06 -26.15
N THR A 166 -14.24 3.39 -26.24
CA THR A 166 -13.35 4.15 -27.12
C THR A 166 -12.50 5.16 -26.35
N HIS A 167 -11.47 5.71 -27.00
CA HIS A 167 -10.71 6.83 -26.46
C HIS A 167 -11.57 8.07 -26.17
N SER A 168 -12.65 8.28 -26.92
CA SER A 168 -13.56 9.40 -26.71
C SER A 168 -14.36 9.26 -25.43
N ASP A 169 -14.74 8.04 -25.05
CA ASP A 169 -15.44 7.79 -23.78
C ASP A 169 -14.51 8.06 -22.59
N LEU A 170 -13.24 7.68 -22.69
CA LEU A 170 -12.22 8.00 -21.70
C LEU A 170 -12.00 9.52 -21.56
N GLU A 171 -12.03 10.27 -22.67
CA GLU A 171 -11.98 11.73 -22.61
C GLU A 171 -13.22 12.33 -21.92
N ILE A 172 -14.42 11.81 -22.20
CA ILE A 172 -15.67 12.24 -21.55
C ILE A 172 -15.59 11.98 -20.04
N PHE A 173 -15.09 10.80 -19.65
CA PHE A 173 -14.87 10.47 -18.25
C PHE A 173 -13.96 11.50 -17.57
N HIS A 174 -12.81 11.82 -18.17
CA HIS A 174 -11.85 12.77 -17.61
C HIS A 174 -12.34 14.23 -17.55
N ARG A 175 -13.16 14.67 -18.49
CA ARG A 175 -13.65 16.06 -18.55
C ARG A 175 -14.57 16.42 -17.38
N ASN A 176 -15.29 15.44 -16.83
CA ASN A 176 -16.28 15.65 -15.77
C ASN A 176 -15.76 15.29 -14.37
N LEU A 177 -14.43 15.16 -14.20
CA LEU A 177 -13.85 14.85 -12.90
C LEU A 177 -13.79 16.07 -11.98
N PRO A 178 -13.97 15.87 -10.66
CA PRO A 178 -13.82 16.92 -9.67
C PRO A 178 -12.38 17.47 -9.65
N SER A 179 -12.20 18.69 -9.18
CA SER A 179 -10.86 19.31 -9.04
C SER A 179 -10.07 18.78 -7.84
N ASP A 180 -10.70 18.02 -6.94
CA ASP A 180 -10.09 17.47 -5.74
C ASP A 180 -8.99 16.45 -6.07
N ALA A 181 -7.79 16.63 -5.50
CA ALA A 181 -6.62 15.83 -5.87
C ALA A 181 -6.75 14.33 -5.50
N PRO A 182 -7.16 13.95 -4.26
CA PRO A 182 -7.45 12.56 -3.91
C PRO A 182 -8.47 11.90 -4.85
N ALA A 183 -9.57 12.60 -5.13
CA ALA A 183 -10.59 12.12 -6.05
C ALA A 183 -10.05 11.93 -7.47
N ARG A 184 -9.19 12.84 -7.96
CA ARG A 184 -8.52 12.70 -9.25
C ARG A 184 -7.49 11.58 -9.31
N GLU A 185 -6.78 11.30 -8.21
CA GLU A 185 -5.89 10.13 -8.13
C GLU A 185 -6.72 8.85 -8.32
N TYR A 186 -7.82 8.72 -7.57
CA TYR A 186 -8.74 7.59 -7.69
C TYR A 186 -9.30 7.42 -9.11
N ALA A 187 -9.89 8.48 -9.66
CA ALA A 187 -10.41 8.47 -11.03
C ALA A 187 -9.31 8.23 -12.08
N GLY A 188 -8.09 8.72 -11.83
CA GLY A 188 -6.92 8.43 -12.66
C GLY A 188 -6.57 6.94 -12.67
N GLY A 189 -6.65 6.27 -11.52
CA GLY A 189 -6.48 4.82 -11.42
C GLY A 189 -7.51 4.03 -12.23
N LEU A 190 -8.79 4.44 -12.19
CA LEU A 190 -9.85 3.86 -13.02
C LEU A 190 -9.63 4.12 -14.51
N GLY A 191 -9.22 5.34 -14.88
CA GLY A 191 -8.89 5.69 -16.26
C GLY A 191 -7.69 4.91 -16.80
N ASP A 192 -6.65 4.67 -15.98
CA ASP A 192 -5.49 3.87 -16.36
C ASP A 192 -5.86 2.39 -16.62
N LEU A 193 -6.80 1.82 -15.86
CA LEU A 193 -7.34 0.49 -16.16
C LEU A 193 -7.97 0.45 -17.56
N VAL A 194 -8.89 1.38 -17.84
CA VAL A 194 -9.60 1.43 -19.12
C VAL A 194 -8.66 1.71 -20.28
N LEU A 195 -7.67 2.58 -20.09
CA LEU A 195 -6.62 2.78 -21.08
C LEU A 195 -5.80 1.50 -21.32
N GLY A 196 -5.51 0.72 -20.27
CA GLY A 196 -4.90 -0.60 -20.39
C GLY A 196 -5.73 -1.55 -21.24
N ILE A 197 -7.06 -1.59 -21.03
CA ILE A 197 -8.00 -2.39 -21.83
C ILE A 197 -7.97 -1.96 -23.30
N LEU A 198 -8.08 -0.65 -23.58
CA LEU A 198 -8.01 -0.12 -24.95
C LEU A 198 -6.70 -0.47 -25.66
N LEU A 199 -5.59 -0.45 -24.94
CA LEU A 199 -4.27 -0.83 -25.47
C LEU A 199 -4.19 -2.33 -25.81
N LYS A 200 -4.91 -3.19 -25.07
CA LYS A 200 -5.04 -4.62 -25.38
C LYS A 200 -5.99 -4.91 -26.54
N GLU A 201 -7.14 -4.23 -26.57
CA GLU A 201 -8.25 -4.52 -27.51
C GLU A 201 -7.89 -4.19 -28.97
N ARG A 202 -7.12 -3.12 -29.21
CA ARG A 202 -6.71 -2.64 -30.56
C ARG A 202 -7.78 -2.80 -31.63
N SER A 203 -8.96 -2.23 -31.40
CA SER A 203 -9.99 -2.04 -32.43
C SER A 203 -9.55 -0.97 -33.44
N GLY A 204 -8.72 -1.35 -34.42
CA GLY A 204 -8.37 -0.51 -35.57
C GLY A 204 -6.96 0.12 -35.57
N ILE A 205 -6.74 1.05 -36.52
CA ILE A 205 -5.45 1.70 -36.76
C ILE A 205 -5.02 2.48 -35.50
N PRO A 206 -3.77 2.34 -35.01
CA PRO A 206 -3.33 2.99 -33.79
C PRO A 206 -3.44 4.51 -33.92
N ARG A 207 -4.33 5.13 -33.15
CA ARG A 207 -4.35 6.60 -32.95
C ARG A 207 -3.43 7.05 -31.81
N SER A 208 -2.98 6.11 -30.98
CA SER A 208 -2.11 6.37 -29.83
C SER A 208 -0.64 6.04 -30.17
N PRO A 209 0.33 6.87 -29.77
CA PRO A 209 1.76 6.56 -29.90
C PRO A 209 2.22 5.41 -28.99
N MET A 210 1.38 4.96 -28.06
CA MET A 210 1.71 3.87 -27.13
C MET A 210 1.46 2.49 -27.77
N GLY A 211 2.48 1.63 -27.66
CA GLY A 211 2.43 0.25 -28.14
C GLY A 211 1.58 -0.66 -27.27
N PHE A 212 1.32 -1.87 -27.76
CA PHE A 212 0.62 -2.94 -27.03
C PHE A 212 1.25 -3.16 -25.64
N ASP A 213 2.58 -3.18 -25.57
CA ASP A 213 3.34 -3.43 -24.32
C ASP A 213 3.11 -2.38 -23.22
N ALA A 214 2.57 -1.20 -23.56
CA ALA A 214 2.27 -0.16 -22.57
C ALA A 214 1.06 -0.51 -21.70
N PHE A 215 0.25 -1.51 -22.06
CA PHE A 215 -0.91 -1.92 -21.26
C PHE A 215 -0.50 -2.32 -19.84
N GLU A 216 0.61 -3.05 -19.69
CA GLU A 216 1.08 -3.54 -18.40
C GLU A 216 1.45 -2.39 -17.45
N VAL A 217 2.08 -1.33 -17.99
CA VAL A 217 2.41 -0.13 -17.23
C VAL A 217 1.14 0.55 -16.72
N LYS A 218 0.10 0.61 -17.56
CA LYS A 218 -1.18 1.20 -17.20
C LYS A 218 -1.97 0.37 -16.18
N MET A 219 -1.98 -0.94 -16.34
CA MET A 219 -2.54 -1.87 -15.37
C MET A 219 -1.82 -1.74 -14.00
N LYS A 220 -0.49 -1.74 -13.97
CA LYS A 220 0.28 -1.56 -12.72
C LYS A 220 0.07 -0.19 -12.08
N SER A 221 -0.03 0.86 -12.88
CA SER A 221 -0.37 2.21 -12.40
C SER A 221 -1.74 2.22 -11.72
N SER A 222 -2.74 1.63 -12.38
CA SER A 222 -4.09 1.46 -11.84
C SER A 222 -4.08 0.72 -10.50
N LEU A 223 -3.47 -0.46 -10.44
CA LEU A 223 -3.38 -1.26 -9.20
C LEU A 223 -2.63 -0.51 -8.09
N GLY A 224 -1.57 0.24 -8.44
CA GLY A 224 -0.79 1.02 -7.48
C GLY A 224 -1.62 2.07 -6.73
N VAL A 225 -2.67 2.60 -7.37
CA VAL A 225 -3.61 3.55 -6.78
C VAL A 225 -4.80 2.84 -6.15
N LEU A 226 -5.53 2.04 -6.92
CA LEU A 226 -6.84 1.52 -6.55
C LEU A 226 -6.80 0.54 -5.37
N LYS A 227 -5.69 -0.19 -5.17
CA LYS A 227 -5.54 -1.12 -4.04
C LYS A 227 -5.61 -0.46 -2.66
N SER A 228 -5.50 0.87 -2.61
CA SER A 228 -5.57 1.64 -1.37
C SER A 228 -6.98 2.13 -1.03
N PHE A 229 -7.98 1.79 -1.86
CA PHE A 229 -9.37 2.16 -1.69
C PHE A 229 -10.21 0.90 -1.47
N ASP A 230 -10.85 0.80 -0.30
CA ASP A 230 -11.78 -0.26 0.03
C ASP A 230 -13.18 0.08 -0.50
N ARG A 231 -13.38 -0.08 -1.82
CA ARG A 231 -14.61 0.27 -2.53
C ARG A 231 -14.98 -0.79 -3.57
N PRO A 232 -16.26 -1.09 -3.82
CA PRO A 232 -16.66 -2.16 -4.75
C PRO A 232 -16.07 -2.01 -6.16
N VAL A 233 -16.13 -0.82 -6.76
CA VAL A 233 -15.56 -0.57 -8.10
C VAL A 233 -14.03 -0.71 -8.09
N ALA A 234 -13.37 -0.21 -7.05
CA ALA A 234 -11.92 -0.32 -6.88
C ALA A 234 -11.47 -1.77 -6.72
N LEU A 235 -12.19 -2.56 -5.93
CA LEU A 235 -11.93 -3.98 -5.71
C LEU A 235 -12.13 -4.79 -7.00
N ALA A 236 -13.23 -4.56 -7.72
CA ALA A 236 -13.49 -5.17 -9.02
C ALA A 236 -12.39 -4.82 -10.05
N ALA A 237 -12.02 -3.54 -10.13
CA ALA A 237 -10.93 -3.07 -10.97
C ALA A 237 -9.59 -3.74 -10.60
N CYS A 238 -9.26 -3.83 -9.30
CA CYS A 238 -8.06 -4.52 -8.84
C CYS A 238 -8.08 -6.01 -9.21
N GLY A 239 -9.23 -6.68 -9.09
CA GLY A 239 -9.40 -8.06 -9.53
C GLY A 239 -9.12 -8.23 -11.03
N CYS A 240 -9.71 -7.35 -11.87
CA CYS A 240 -9.48 -7.35 -13.32
C CYS A 240 -8.02 -7.10 -13.67
N VAL A 241 -7.36 -6.15 -12.99
CA VAL A 241 -5.93 -5.89 -13.21
C VAL A 241 -5.09 -7.10 -12.82
N ARG A 242 -5.32 -7.68 -11.64
CA ARG A 242 -4.59 -8.86 -11.15
C ARG A 242 -4.74 -10.04 -12.11
N PHE A 243 -5.96 -10.29 -12.59
CA PHE A 243 -6.21 -11.30 -13.61
C PHE A 243 -5.40 -11.01 -14.87
N ASN A 244 -5.44 -9.78 -15.40
CA ASN A 244 -4.67 -9.39 -16.58
C ASN A 244 -3.15 -9.57 -16.41
N LEU A 245 -2.63 -9.31 -15.22
CA LEU A 245 -1.20 -9.39 -14.90
C LEU A 245 -0.72 -10.79 -14.47
N ASN A 246 -1.60 -11.80 -14.45
CA ASN A 246 -1.33 -13.14 -13.88
C ASN A 246 -0.93 -13.11 -12.39
N ASP A 247 -1.43 -12.12 -11.65
CA ASP A 247 -1.24 -12.03 -10.21
C ASP A 247 -2.39 -12.77 -9.49
N PHE A 248 -2.23 -14.08 -9.31
CA PHE A 248 -3.26 -14.96 -8.75
C PHE A 248 -3.11 -15.20 -7.25
N GLN A 249 -2.11 -14.59 -6.61
CA GLN A 249 -1.80 -14.79 -5.19
C GLN A 249 -2.33 -13.63 -4.35
N ASP A 250 -2.69 -13.93 -3.09
CA ASP A 250 -3.04 -12.95 -2.06
C ASP A 250 -3.93 -11.79 -2.57
N TYR A 251 -5.13 -12.16 -3.03
CA TYR A 251 -6.16 -11.22 -3.46
C TYR A 251 -7.38 -11.25 -2.55
N ASP A 252 -7.93 -10.08 -2.29
CA ASP A 252 -9.24 -9.91 -1.66
C ASP A 252 -10.34 -10.17 -2.70
N VAL A 253 -11.50 -10.66 -2.25
CA VAL A 253 -12.65 -10.90 -3.12
C VAL A 253 -13.03 -9.59 -3.79
N SER A 254 -13.01 -9.59 -5.13
CA SER A 254 -13.22 -8.38 -5.92
C SER A 254 -14.68 -7.94 -5.97
N GLY A 255 -15.60 -8.88 -5.71
CA GLY A 255 -17.05 -8.67 -5.85
C GLY A 255 -17.56 -8.85 -7.28
N ALA A 256 -16.64 -9.04 -8.25
CA ALA A 256 -16.95 -9.40 -9.62
C ALA A 256 -16.86 -10.93 -9.78
N VAL A 257 -18.01 -11.60 -9.75
CA VAL A 257 -18.11 -13.08 -9.65
C VAL A 257 -17.26 -13.82 -10.68
N GLU A 258 -17.28 -13.41 -11.96
CA GLU A 258 -16.51 -14.07 -13.02
C GLU A 258 -15.01 -13.90 -12.83
N VAL A 259 -14.57 -12.72 -12.40
CA VAL A 259 -13.17 -12.40 -12.11
C VAL A 259 -12.70 -13.22 -10.91
N ASP A 260 -13.49 -13.27 -9.85
CA ASP A 260 -13.18 -14.05 -8.65
C ASP A 260 -13.09 -15.56 -8.96
N LYS A 261 -13.99 -16.08 -9.80
CA LYS A 261 -13.90 -17.47 -10.30
C LYS A 261 -12.63 -17.69 -11.12
N GLY A 262 -12.30 -16.76 -12.03
CA GLY A 262 -11.09 -16.83 -12.84
C GLY A 262 -9.80 -16.82 -12.01
N LEU A 263 -9.69 -15.88 -11.07
CA LEU A 263 -8.55 -15.78 -10.16
C LEU A 263 -8.41 -17.05 -9.31
N ARG A 264 -9.52 -17.57 -8.77
CA ARG A 264 -9.54 -18.82 -7.99
C ARG A 264 -9.10 -20.02 -8.83
N PHE A 265 -9.65 -20.16 -10.04
CA PHE A 265 -9.29 -21.24 -10.96
C PHE A 265 -7.78 -21.32 -11.19
N PHE A 266 -7.14 -20.20 -11.54
CA PHE A 266 -5.69 -20.17 -11.76
C PHE A 266 -4.89 -20.38 -10.48
N ARG A 267 -5.35 -19.82 -9.35
CA ARG A 267 -4.69 -20.02 -8.05
C ARG A 267 -4.69 -21.50 -7.65
N ASP A 268 -5.83 -22.18 -7.77
CA ASP A 268 -5.95 -23.59 -7.37
C ASP A 268 -5.05 -24.49 -8.23
N ILE A 269 -4.97 -24.22 -9.55
CA ILE A 269 -4.02 -24.87 -10.45
C ILE A 269 -2.56 -24.58 -10.04
N ALA A 270 -2.22 -23.31 -9.78
CA ALA A 270 -0.87 -22.92 -9.39
C ALA A 270 -0.41 -23.58 -8.07
N MET A 271 -1.35 -23.82 -7.15
CA MET A 271 -1.10 -24.54 -5.89
C MET A 271 -1.08 -26.07 -6.05
N GLY A 272 -1.26 -26.59 -7.27
CA GLY A 272 -1.33 -28.04 -7.52
C GLY A 272 -2.58 -28.70 -6.96
N CYS A 273 -3.60 -27.93 -6.59
CA CYS A 273 -4.89 -28.47 -6.19
C CYS A 273 -5.65 -28.94 -7.43
N GLN A 274 -6.35 -30.08 -7.34
CA GLN A 274 -7.39 -30.37 -8.32
C GLN A 274 -8.43 -29.24 -8.24
N VAL A 275 -8.83 -28.71 -9.38
CA VAL A 275 -9.91 -27.71 -9.45
C VAL A 275 -11.16 -28.37 -8.89
N ALA A 276 -11.45 -28.09 -7.62
CA ALA A 276 -12.53 -28.74 -6.91
C ALA A 276 -13.83 -28.35 -7.61
N VAL A 277 -14.58 -29.36 -8.08
CA VAL A 277 -15.99 -29.16 -8.42
C VAL A 277 -16.62 -28.60 -7.16
N ALA A 278 -17.19 -27.39 -7.24
CA ALA A 278 -17.91 -26.83 -6.11
C ALA A 278 -19.11 -27.74 -5.82
N GLU A 279 -18.92 -28.74 -4.96
CA GLU A 279 -20.03 -29.42 -4.30
C GLU A 279 -20.78 -28.33 -3.54
N GLY A 280 -22.03 -28.13 -3.95
CA GLY A 280 -22.90 -27.04 -3.52
C GLY A 280 -22.78 -26.78 -2.03
N SER A 281 -21.93 -25.83 -1.67
CA SER A 281 -21.80 -25.29 -0.34
C SER A 281 -21.98 -23.79 -0.49
N ASP A 282 -23.08 -23.36 0.13
CA ASP A 282 -23.50 -21.99 0.30
C ASP A 282 -23.91 -21.24 -0.97
N ARG A 283 -25.14 -21.54 -1.39
CA ARG A 283 -26.15 -20.47 -1.53
C ARG A 283 -26.29 -19.72 -0.19
N GLN A 284 -25.23 -19.05 0.27
CA GLN A 284 -25.38 -17.97 1.21
C GLN A 284 -26.08 -16.86 0.45
N ASN A 285 -27.37 -16.74 0.71
CA ASN A 285 -28.16 -15.52 0.68
C ASN A 285 -27.39 -14.28 0.17
N VAL A 286 -27.22 -14.15 -1.14
CA VAL A 286 -27.25 -12.82 -1.75
C VAL A 286 -28.73 -12.53 -1.97
N GLN A 287 -29.43 -12.28 -0.86
CA GLN A 287 -30.71 -11.61 -0.91
C GLN A 287 -30.45 -10.19 -1.42
N ASP A 288 -31.06 -9.89 -2.57
CA ASP A 288 -31.55 -8.59 -3.00
C ASP A 288 -30.75 -7.34 -2.59
N GLY A 289 -29.96 -6.80 -3.54
CA GLY A 289 -29.60 -5.38 -3.54
C GLY A 289 -28.17 -5.04 -3.96
N ASN A 290 -27.19 -5.94 -3.77
CA ASN A 290 -25.81 -5.65 -4.14
C ASN A 290 -25.58 -5.93 -5.62
N GLN A 291 -25.71 -4.87 -6.43
CA GLN A 291 -25.24 -4.83 -7.80
C GLN A 291 -23.82 -5.42 -7.86
N CYS A 292 -23.65 -6.49 -8.63
CA CYS A 292 -22.34 -7.04 -8.98
C CYS A 292 -21.49 -5.86 -9.47
N ALA A 293 -20.30 -5.63 -8.90
CA ALA A 293 -19.45 -4.54 -9.35
C ALA A 293 -18.96 -4.88 -10.76
N ILE A 294 -19.61 -4.32 -11.78
CA ILE A 294 -19.29 -4.59 -13.18
C ILE A 294 -18.07 -3.73 -13.53
N CYS A 295 -17.01 -4.39 -13.98
CA CYS A 295 -15.77 -3.76 -14.41
C CYS A 295 -15.56 -4.08 -15.89
N PRO A 296 -15.12 -3.13 -16.73
CA PRO A 296 -14.86 -3.42 -18.12
C PRO A 296 -13.67 -4.38 -18.24
N VAL A 297 -13.71 -5.23 -19.26
CA VAL A 297 -12.64 -6.15 -19.63
C VAL A 297 -12.54 -6.21 -21.16
N ASP A 298 -11.35 -6.51 -21.69
CA ASP A 298 -11.19 -6.76 -23.13
C ASP A 298 -11.84 -8.08 -23.56
N HIS A 299 -12.11 -8.23 -24.85
CA HIS A 299 -12.81 -9.39 -25.42
C HIS A 299 -12.08 -10.72 -25.13
N LEU A 300 -10.75 -10.71 -25.16
CA LEU A 300 -9.98 -11.90 -24.85
C LEU A 300 -10.10 -12.23 -23.35
N THR A 301 -9.93 -11.25 -22.47
CA THR A 301 -10.13 -11.43 -21.03
C THR A 301 -11.53 -11.97 -20.72
N HIS A 302 -12.58 -11.44 -21.34
CA HIS A 302 -13.95 -11.95 -21.18
C HIS A 302 -14.07 -13.43 -21.59
N ARG A 303 -13.51 -13.82 -22.74
CA ARG A 303 -13.48 -15.24 -23.18
C ARG A 303 -12.74 -16.14 -22.20
N LEU A 304 -11.61 -15.68 -21.67
CA LEU A 304 -10.82 -16.44 -20.69
C LEU A 304 -11.60 -16.62 -19.38
N LEU A 305 -12.26 -15.58 -18.88
CA LEU A 305 -13.08 -15.64 -17.67
C LEU A 305 -14.30 -16.58 -17.83
N SER A 306 -14.95 -16.55 -18.99
CA SER A 306 -16.04 -17.46 -19.32
C SER A 306 -15.57 -18.92 -19.33
N ALA A 307 -14.43 -19.20 -19.98
CA ALA A 307 -13.83 -20.53 -19.99
C ALA A 307 -13.44 -21.00 -18.57
N CYS A 308 -12.80 -20.13 -17.77
CA CYS A 308 -12.48 -20.44 -16.38
C CYS A 308 -13.73 -20.73 -15.55
N SER A 309 -14.80 -19.97 -15.73
CA SER A 309 -16.06 -20.17 -14.99
C SER A 309 -16.67 -21.54 -15.31
N GLN A 310 -16.68 -21.96 -16.58
CA GLN A 310 -17.14 -23.28 -16.97
C GLN A 310 -16.31 -24.39 -16.30
N LEU A 311 -14.98 -24.27 -16.31
CA LEU A 311 -14.10 -25.25 -15.68
C LEU A 311 -14.20 -25.26 -14.15
N ALA A 312 -14.32 -24.08 -13.52
CA ALA A 312 -14.47 -23.98 -12.07
C ALA A 312 -15.78 -24.63 -11.59
N ASP A 313 -16.85 -24.54 -12.39
CA ASP A 313 -18.14 -25.16 -12.10
C ASP A 313 -18.18 -26.68 -12.39
N GLY A 314 -17.03 -27.27 -12.75
CA GLY A 314 -16.92 -28.70 -13.06
C GLY A 314 -17.44 -29.09 -14.45
N ASN A 315 -17.84 -28.12 -15.27
CA ASN A 315 -18.29 -28.39 -16.63
C ASN A 315 -17.09 -28.66 -17.57
N SER A 316 -17.37 -29.36 -18.66
CA SER A 316 -16.42 -29.48 -19.79
C SER A 316 -16.57 -28.26 -20.69
N ILE A 317 -15.45 -27.68 -21.12
CA ILE A 317 -15.44 -26.69 -22.20
C ILE A 317 -15.65 -27.41 -23.54
N SER A 318 -16.39 -26.79 -24.47
CA SER A 318 -16.58 -27.33 -25.81
C SER A 318 -15.26 -27.39 -26.59
N LEU A 319 -15.14 -28.38 -27.48
CA LEU A 319 -13.95 -28.51 -28.34
C LEU A 319 -13.79 -27.31 -29.28
N GLU A 320 -14.90 -26.70 -29.72
CA GLU A 320 -14.91 -25.50 -30.55
C GLU A 320 -14.32 -24.28 -29.80
N ASP A 321 -14.65 -24.11 -28.52
CA ASP A 321 -14.11 -23.03 -27.70
C ASP A 321 -12.61 -23.20 -27.45
N LEU A 322 -12.16 -24.43 -27.17
CA LEU A 322 -10.73 -24.75 -27.02
C LEU A 322 -9.95 -24.49 -28.31
N GLU A 323 -10.52 -24.85 -29.47
CA GLU A 323 -9.92 -24.56 -30.77
C GLU A 323 -9.90 -23.05 -31.06
N SER A 324 -10.95 -22.32 -30.68
CA SER A 324 -11.01 -20.86 -30.79
C SER A 324 -9.89 -20.18 -30.00
N LEU A 325 -9.68 -20.55 -28.73
CA LEU A 325 -8.59 -20.03 -27.90
C LEU A 325 -7.22 -20.34 -28.50
N ARG A 326 -7.04 -21.55 -29.04
CA ARG A 326 -5.81 -21.95 -29.73
C ARG A 326 -5.57 -21.13 -31.01
N GLN A 327 -6.63 -20.84 -31.77
CA GLN A 327 -6.54 -19.98 -32.95
C GLN A 327 -6.18 -18.55 -32.58
N ILE A 328 -6.73 -18.00 -31.49
CA ILE A 328 -6.36 -16.68 -30.98
C ILE A 328 -4.87 -16.63 -30.63
N LYS A 329 -4.35 -17.62 -29.87
CA LYS A 329 -2.93 -17.71 -29.51
C LYS A 329 -2.01 -17.73 -30.75
N ARG A 330 -2.45 -18.33 -31.86
CA ARG A 330 -1.71 -18.46 -33.13
C ARG A 330 -2.00 -17.35 -34.15
N GLY A 331 -2.95 -16.47 -33.85
CA GLY A 331 -3.46 -15.48 -34.77
C GLY A 331 -2.46 -14.38 -35.11
N MET A 332 -2.87 -13.49 -36.02
CA MET A 332 -2.07 -12.33 -36.43
C MET A 332 -2.07 -11.19 -35.40
N LEU A 333 -3.07 -11.14 -34.53
CA LEU A 333 -3.16 -10.11 -33.49
C LEU A 333 -2.21 -10.45 -32.32
N PRO A 334 -1.54 -9.44 -31.74
CA PRO A 334 -0.66 -9.67 -30.60
C PRO A 334 -1.48 -10.17 -29.40
N VAL A 335 -1.00 -11.23 -28.75
CA VAL A 335 -1.53 -11.74 -27.50
C VAL A 335 -0.44 -11.58 -26.45
N SER A 336 -0.78 -11.03 -25.30
CA SER A 336 0.16 -10.79 -24.21
C SER A 336 0.78 -12.11 -23.74
N GLN A 337 1.99 -12.07 -23.20
CA GLN A 337 2.60 -13.27 -22.62
C GLN A 337 1.71 -13.83 -21.50
N GLN A 338 1.13 -12.93 -20.70
CA GLN A 338 0.21 -13.26 -19.63
C GLN A 338 -0.99 -14.08 -20.14
N ASP A 339 -1.67 -13.62 -21.18
CA ASP A 339 -2.84 -14.28 -21.74
C ASP A 339 -2.48 -15.56 -22.50
N ARG A 340 -1.29 -15.64 -23.11
CA ARG A 340 -0.80 -16.89 -23.74
C ARG A 340 -0.70 -18.02 -22.72
N VAL A 341 -0.11 -17.74 -21.55
CA VAL A 341 -0.01 -18.72 -20.46
C VAL A 341 -1.39 -19.12 -19.96
N LYS A 342 -2.31 -18.16 -19.78
CA LYS A 342 -3.71 -18.47 -19.40
C LYS A 342 -4.39 -19.39 -20.41
N ILE A 343 -4.24 -19.11 -21.71
CA ILE A 343 -4.79 -19.95 -22.79
C ILE A 343 -4.25 -21.38 -22.68
N ASP A 344 -2.94 -21.54 -22.46
CA ASP A 344 -2.32 -22.87 -22.36
C ASP A 344 -2.83 -23.65 -21.15
N VAL A 345 -2.95 -23.01 -19.99
CA VAL A 345 -3.50 -23.64 -18.78
C VAL A 345 -4.96 -24.05 -19.00
N ILE A 346 -5.80 -23.17 -19.54
CA ILE A 346 -7.22 -23.46 -19.84
C ILE A 346 -7.33 -24.60 -20.86
N CYS A 347 -6.51 -24.58 -21.91
CA CYS A 347 -6.53 -25.61 -22.94
C CYS A 347 -6.05 -26.96 -22.40
N ALA A 348 -4.95 -26.98 -21.63
CA ALA A 348 -4.47 -28.18 -20.97
C ALA A 348 -5.56 -28.80 -20.08
N GLU A 349 -6.12 -28.02 -19.15
CA GLU A 349 -7.17 -28.48 -18.24
C GLU A 349 -8.43 -28.92 -19.01
N GLY A 350 -8.88 -28.13 -19.98
CA GLY A 350 -10.04 -28.45 -20.81
C GLY A 350 -9.88 -29.75 -21.60
N TYR A 351 -8.75 -29.93 -22.31
CA TYR A 351 -8.47 -31.16 -23.05
C TYR A 351 -8.33 -32.37 -22.14
N MET A 352 -7.78 -32.20 -20.94
CA MET A 352 -7.69 -33.28 -19.95
C MET A 352 -9.05 -33.77 -19.47
N ARG A 353 -10.06 -32.89 -19.36
CA ARG A 353 -11.42 -33.25 -18.95
C ARG A 353 -12.26 -33.93 -20.03
N ILE A 354 -11.88 -33.79 -21.30
CA ILE A 354 -12.53 -34.46 -22.43
C ILE A 354 -11.70 -35.64 -22.98
N ASP A 355 -10.82 -36.19 -22.16
CA ASP A 355 -9.96 -37.35 -22.48
C ASP A 355 -9.05 -37.18 -23.72
N ARG A 356 -8.71 -35.93 -24.08
CA ARG A 356 -7.81 -35.60 -25.19
C ARG A 356 -6.39 -35.30 -24.70
N GLY A 357 -5.79 -36.23 -23.95
CA GLY A 357 -4.48 -36.06 -23.32
C GLY A 357 -3.33 -35.68 -24.27
N LYS A 358 -3.37 -36.15 -25.53
CA LYS A 358 -2.38 -35.78 -26.55
C LYS A 358 -2.40 -34.30 -26.90
N ASP A 359 -3.59 -33.70 -26.95
CA ASP A 359 -3.74 -32.27 -27.25
C ASP A 359 -3.37 -31.41 -26.02
N ALA A 360 -3.68 -31.90 -24.81
CA ALA A 360 -3.24 -31.28 -23.57
C ALA A 360 -1.71 -31.22 -23.43
N MET A 361 -1.00 -32.28 -23.87
CA MET A 361 0.45 -32.41 -23.71
C MET A 361 1.23 -31.24 -24.31
N GLN A 362 0.83 -30.74 -25.48
CA GLN A 362 1.49 -29.59 -26.10
C GLN A 362 1.39 -28.34 -25.22
N HIS A 363 0.22 -28.10 -24.64
CA HIS A 363 -0.01 -26.94 -23.79
C HIS A 363 0.75 -27.05 -22.46
N LEU A 364 0.81 -28.24 -21.87
CA LEU A 364 1.59 -28.51 -20.65
C LEU A 364 3.10 -28.28 -20.90
N GLN A 365 3.62 -28.71 -22.05
CA GLN A 365 5.02 -28.49 -22.42
C GLN A 365 5.36 -27.01 -22.63
N ASP A 366 4.42 -26.23 -23.18
CA ASP A 366 4.60 -24.79 -23.40
C ASP A 366 4.74 -24.01 -22.08
N ILE A 367 4.15 -24.51 -20.97
CA ILE A 367 4.15 -23.84 -19.65
C ILE A 367 5.04 -24.53 -18.59
N GLN A 368 5.77 -25.59 -18.95
CA GLN A 368 6.57 -26.38 -17.99
C GLN A 368 7.70 -25.60 -17.29
N PHE A 369 8.04 -24.43 -17.80
CA PHE A 369 9.04 -23.52 -17.25
C PHE A 369 8.43 -22.20 -16.77
N ASP A 370 7.10 -22.05 -16.82
CA ASP A 370 6.43 -20.89 -16.27
C ASP A 370 6.59 -20.87 -14.74
N PRO A 371 7.03 -19.76 -14.13
CA PRO A 371 7.30 -19.72 -12.70
C PRO A 371 6.06 -19.99 -11.83
N THR A 372 4.86 -19.75 -12.35
CA THR A 372 3.58 -19.92 -11.63
C THR A 372 3.04 -21.34 -11.80
N PHE A 373 3.17 -21.92 -13.00
CA PHE A 373 2.51 -23.18 -13.36
C PHE A 373 3.45 -24.36 -13.60
N LYS A 374 4.77 -24.19 -13.46
CA LYS A 374 5.76 -25.27 -13.69
C LYS A 374 5.49 -26.54 -12.87
N ASP A 375 5.13 -26.41 -11.60
CA ASP A 375 5.04 -27.56 -10.71
C ASP A 375 3.79 -28.40 -11.06
N TRP A 376 2.66 -27.72 -11.30
CA TRP A 376 1.45 -28.34 -11.81
C TRP A 376 1.66 -29.01 -13.17
N SER A 377 2.25 -28.30 -14.13
CA SER A 377 2.44 -28.83 -15.48
C SER A 377 3.40 -30.01 -15.52
N GLN A 378 4.50 -29.98 -14.77
CA GLN A 378 5.43 -31.10 -14.65
C GLN A 378 4.77 -32.32 -14.01
N TYR A 379 3.98 -32.12 -12.95
CA TYR A 379 3.19 -33.19 -12.33
C TYR A 379 2.25 -33.85 -13.34
N GLN A 380 1.45 -33.06 -14.07
CA GLN A 380 0.53 -33.58 -15.09
C GLN A 380 1.24 -34.31 -16.23
N ILE A 381 2.41 -33.83 -16.67
CA ILE A 381 3.23 -34.51 -17.69
C ILE A 381 3.68 -35.87 -17.16
N SER A 382 4.12 -35.95 -15.89
CA SER A 382 4.61 -37.20 -15.29
C SER A 382 3.53 -38.25 -15.01
N GLU A 383 2.28 -37.87 -14.78
CA GLU A 383 1.18 -38.83 -14.60
C GLU A 383 0.56 -39.32 -15.91
N LYS A 384 0.72 -38.58 -17.02
CA LYS A 384 0.09 -38.89 -18.33
C LYS A 384 1.06 -39.40 -19.41
N VAL A 385 2.32 -39.63 -19.05
CA VAL A 385 3.31 -40.42 -19.80
C VAL A 385 3.41 -41.78 -19.12
#